data_AF-A0A8X6UZB1-F1
#
_entry.id   AF-A0A8X6UZB1-F1
#
_cell.length_a   1.000
_cell.length_b   1.000
_cell.length_c   1.000
_cell.angle_alpha   90.00
_cell.angle_beta   90.00
_cell.angle_gamma   90.00
#
_symmetry.space_group_name_H-M   'P 1'
#
loop_
_entity.id
_entity.type
_entity.pdbx_description
1 polymer ?
#
loop_
_entity_poly.entity_id
_entity_poly.type
_entity_poly.pdbx_seq_one_letter_code
_entity_poly.pdbx_strand_id
1 'polypeptide(L)'
;MINPQTGEGTNKKVSAMNYYLYRLMIRQNAENHILKCRQLFHQYIVDMYAKIETERLLYIRLNQTELRSEQYIHLRDAIVSDGNVNPNELGRMAILPSTFTGSPRHMH
;
A
#
# COMPACT_ATOMS: atom_id res chain seq x y z
N MET A 1 13.05 8.40 -15.97
CA MET A 1 12.09 7.81 -16.95
C MET A 1 11.97 8.78 -18.11
N ILE A 2 12.04 8.35 -19.37
CA ILE A 2 11.86 9.26 -20.51
C ILE A 2 10.37 9.33 -20.85
N ASN A 3 9.84 10.52 -21.10
CA ASN A 3 8.46 10.69 -21.55
C ASN A 3 8.35 10.14 -23.00
N PRO A 4 7.53 9.11 -23.27
CA PRO A 4 7.39 8.58 -24.62
C PRO A 4 6.72 9.54 -25.61
N GLN A 5 6.06 10.60 -25.14
CA GLN A 5 5.42 11.61 -25.99
C GLN A 5 6.31 12.83 -26.25
N THR A 6 7.13 13.24 -25.28
CA THR A 6 7.95 14.47 -25.39
C THR A 6 9.45 14.20 -25.52
N GLY A 7 9.91 12.97 -25.30
CA GLY A 7 11.33 12.61 -25.36
C GLY A 7 12.18 13.15 -24.19
N GLU A 8 11.58 13.93 -23.30
CA GLU A 8 12.27 14.57 -22.18
C GLU A 8 12.46 13.63 -20.99
N GLY A 9 13.55 13.84 -20.25
CA GLY A 9 13.81 13.17 -18.98
C GLY A 9 12.79 13.60 -17.92
N THR A 10 12.00 12.66 -17.41
CA THR A 10 11.02 12.88 -16.34
C THR A 10 11.51 12.32 -15.01
N ASN A 11 11.23 13.07 -13.94
CA ASN A 11 11.33 12.64 -12.53
C ASN A 11 9.97 12.18 -11.99
N LYS A 12 9.05 11.76 -12.86
CA LYS A 12 7.75 11.24 -12.42
C LYS A 12 7.97 9.91 -11.71
N LYS A 13 7.54 9.83 -10.46
CA LYS A 13 7.50 8.59 -9.69
C LYS A 13 6.20 7.85 -10.01
N VAL A 14 6.27 6.53 -10.08
CA VAL A 14 5.13 5.64 -10.32
C VAL A 14 5.01 4.73 -9.10
N SER A 15 3.78 4.53 -8.60
CA SER A 15 3.55 3.58 -7.51
C SER A 15 3.88 2.15 -7.95
N ALA A 16 4.22 1.27 -7.00
CA ALA A 16 4.47 -0.13 -7.32
C ALA A 16 3.24 -0.74 -8.00
N MET A 17 2.03 -0.39 -7.54
CA MET A 17 0.77 -0.84 -8.14
C MET A 17 0.68 -0.49 -9.63
N ASN A 18 0.89 0.78 -10.00
CA ASN A 18 0.80 1.22 -11.39
C ASN A 18 1.88 0.56 -12.27
N TYR A 19 3.10 0.44 -11.74
CA TYR A 19 4.19 -0.22 -12.44
C TYR A 19 3.88 -1.70 -12.73
N TYR A 20 3.35 -2.40 -11.73
CA TYR A 20 3.04 -3.82 -11.79
C TYR A 20 1.81 -4.13 -12.63
N LEU A 21 0.75 -3.33 -12.53
CA LEU A 21 -0.42 -3.40 -13.42
C LEU A 21 -0.01 -3.19 -14.88
N TYR A 22 0.82 -2.19 -15.16
CA TYR A 22 1.34 -1.94 -16.50
C TYR A 22 2.09 -3.16 -17.05
N ARG A 23 2.88 -3.84 -16.22
CA ARG A 23 3.62 -5.06 -16.60
C ARG A 23 2.72 -6.27 -16.85
N LEU A 24 1.58 -6.36 -16.19
CA LEU A 24 0.64 -7.48 -16.35
C LEU A 24 -0.40 -7.25 -17.45
N MET A 25 -0.58 -6.01 -17.89
CA MET A 25 -1.53 -5.63 -18.93
C MET A 25 -1.32 -6.43 -20.22
N ILE A 26 -2.37 -7.07 -20.71
CA ILE A 26 -2.38 -7.78 -22.01
C ILE A 26 -2.54 -6.75 -23.13
N ARG A 27 -1.73 -6.87 -24.19
CA ARG A 27 -1.75 -5.96 -25.34
C ARG A 27 -1.72 -6.78 -26.63
N GLN A 28 -2.49 -6.36 -27.62
CA GLN A 28 -2.65 -7.10 -28.88
C GLN A 28 -1.33 -7.22 -29.68
N ASN A 29 -0.45 -6.22 -29.59
CA ASN A 29 0.80 -6.15 -30.36
C ASN A 29 2.06 -6.46 -29.52
N ALA A 30 1.92 -7.05 -28.33
CA ALA A 30 3.07 -7.37 -27.48
C ALA A 30 2.82 -8.66 -26.68
N GLU A 31 3.75 -9.61 -26.76
CA GLU A 31 3.68 -10.82 -25.95
C GLU A 31 4.08 -10.55 -24.50
N ASN A 32 3.18 -10.88 -23.58
CA ASN A 32 3.46 -10.84 -22.14
C ASN A 32 3.95 -12.20 -21.65
N HIS A 33 5.26 -12.40 -21.67
CA HIS A 33 5.91 -13.66 -21.28
C HIS A 33 5.65 -14.03 -19.82
N ILE A 34 5.47 -13.04 -18.95
CA ILE A 34 5.22 -13.25 -17.51
C ILE A 34 3.96 -14.09 -17.29
N LEU A 35 2.92 -13.88 -18.10
CA LEU A 35 1.65 -14.61 -18.02
C LEU A 35 1.78 -16.07 -18.45
N LYS A 36 2.85 -16.44 -19.19
CA LYS A 36 3.08 -17.80 -19.68
C LYS A 36 3.82 -18.69 -18.67
N CYS A 37 4.37 -18.10 -17.60
CA CYS A 37 5.27 -18.80 -16.67
C CYS A 37 4.57 -19.68 -15.60
N ARG A 38 3.27 -19.99 -15.75
CA ARG A 38 2.47 -20.91 -14.89
C ARG A 38 2.74 -20.77 -13.39
N GLN A 39 3.45 -21.70 -12.74
CA GLN A 39 3.70 -21.67 -11.30
C GLN A 39 4.52 -20.44 -10.86
N LEU A 40 5.53 -20.05 -11.65
CA LEU A 40 6.33 -18.86 -11.38
C LEU A 40 5.48 -17.58 -11.51
N PHE A 41 4.45 -17.58 -12.34
CA PHE A 41 3.51 -16.46 -12.42
C PHE A 41 2.74 -16.29 -11.11
N HIS A 42 2.25 -17.37 -10.49
CA HIS A 42 1.56 -17.30 -9.21
C HIS A 42 2.47 -16.74 -8.10
N GLN A 43 3.71 -17.23 -8.00
CA GLN A 43 4.67 -16.72 -7.03
C GLN A 43 4.95 -15.23 -7.25
N TYR A 44 5.16 -14.84 -8.51
CA TYR A 44 5.38 -13.45 -8.89
C TYR A 44 4.21 -12.54 -8.48
N ILE A 45 2.96 -12.95 -8.70
CA ILE A 45 1.78 -12.19 -8.27
C ILE A 45 1.73 -12.00 -6.76
N VAL A 46 1.99 -13.06 -5.98
CA VAL A 46 1.98 -12.98 -4.51
C VAL A 46 3.06 -12.01 -4.01
N ASP A 47 4.27 -12.10 -4.55
CA ASP A 47 5.38 -11.21 -4.16
C ASP A 47 5.09 -9.74 -4.51
N MET A 48 4.48 -9.49 -5.67
CA MET A 48 4.08 -8.13 -6.05
C MET A 48 2.99 -7.58 -5.16
N TYR A 49 1.99 -8.40 -4.82
CA TYR A 49 0.91 -8.01 -3.93
C TYR A 49 1.46 -7.61 -2.56
N ALA A 50 2.38 -8.40 -1.99
CA ALA A 50 3.05 -8.08 -0.74
C ALA A 50 3.78 -6.72 -0.81
N LYS A 51 4.46 -6.43 -1.93
CA LYS A 51 5.13 -5.13 -2.15
C LYS A 51 4.14 -3.96 -2.22
N ILE A 52 3.06 -4.12 -2.98
CA ILE A 52 2.01 -3.10 -3.12
C ILE A 52 1.38 -2.81 -1.77
N GLU A 53 1.04 -3.85 -1.01
CA GLU A 53 0.40 -3.68 0.29
C GLU A 53 1.36 -3.05 1.31
N THR A 54 2.64 -3.40 1.26
CA THR A 54 3.67 -2.75 2.10
C THR A 54 3.79 -1.25 1.79
N GLU A 55 3.81 -0.87 0.51
CA GLU A 55 3.82 0.55 0.10
C GLU A 55 2.56 1.28 0.59
N ARG A 56 1.39 0.65 0.48
CA ARG A 56 0.11 1.20 0.93
C ARG A 56 0.08 1.41 2.45
N LEU A 57 0.54 0.43 3.23
CA LEU A 57 0.66 0.53 4.68
C LEU A 57 1.65 1.60 5.11
N LEU A 58 2.79 1.71 4.42
CA LEU A 58 3.76 2.77 4.67
C LEU A 58 3.16 4.14 4.39
N TYR A 59 2.42 4.31 3.30
CA TYR A 59 1.72 5.55 2.98
C TYR A 59 0.74 5.92 4.10
N ILE A 60 -0.09 4.98 4.56
CA ILE A 60 -1.02 5.19 5.66
C ILE A 60 -0.27 5.61 6.93
N ARG A 61 0.84 4.94 7.27
CA ARG A 61 1.64 5.25 8.47
C ARG A 61 2.27 6.64 8.41
N LEU A 62 2.75 7.07 7.25
CA LEU A 62 3.46 8.35 7.09
C LEU A 62 2.52 9.56 6.92
N ASN A 63 1.32 9.36 6.37
CA ASN A 63 0.39 10.44 6.00
C ASN A 63 -0.83 10.49 6.93
N GLN A 64 -0.67 10.11 8.20
CA GLN A 64 -1.74 10.08 9.20
C GLN A 64 -2.47 11.42 9.35
N THR A 65 -1.77 12.56 9.29
CA THR A 65 -2.37 13.91 9.39
C THR A 65 -3.26 14.22 8.17
N GLU A 66 -2.77 13.98 6.96
CA GLU A 66 -3.51 14.16 5.71
C GLU A 66 -4.75 13.26 5.62
N LEU A 67 -4.65 12.04 6.16
CA LEU A 67 -5.76 11.09 6.27
C LEU A 67 -6.76 11.45 7.38
N ARG A 68 -6.60 12.62 8.02
CA ARG A 68 -7.42 13.11 9.13
C ARG A 68 -7.50 12.12 10.29
N SER A 69 -6.41 11.39 10.56
CA SER A 69 -6.33 10.48 11.71
C SER A 69 -6.54 11.20 13.06
N GLU A 70 -6.40 12.52 13.07
CA GLU A 70 -6.68 13.40 14.21
C GLU A 70 -8.17 13.40 14.60
N GLN A 71 -9.10 13.07 13.69
CA GLN A 71 -10.51 12.89 14.09
C GLN A 71 -10.70 11.69 15.04
N TYR A 72 -9.71 10.82 15.14
CA TYR A 72 -9.70 9.69 16.07
C TYR A 72 -8.99 10.02 17.39
N ILE A 73 -8.86 11.30 17.77
CA ILE A 73 -8.33 11.73 19.08
C ILE A 73 -9.03 10.97 20.22
N HIS A 74 -10.37 10.86 20.20
CA HIS A 74 -11.12 10.13 21.22
C HIS A 74 -10.76 8.64 21.31
N LEU A 75 -10.38 8.01 20.19
CA LEU A 75 -9.90 6.62 20.19
C LEU A 75 -8.51 6.52 20.83
N ARG A 76 -7.63 7.48 20.57
CA ARG A 76 -6.30 7.54 21.20
C ARG A 76 -6.45 7.78 22.71
N ASP A 77 -7.31 8.70 23.11
CA ASP A 77 -7.56 9.04 24.51
C ASP A 77 -8.16 7.85 25.28
N ALA A 78 -9.09 7.10 24.67
CA ALA A 78 -9.64 5.89 25.25
C ALA A 78 -8.57 4.80 25.48
N ILE A 79 -7.64 4.62 24.54
CA ILE A 79 -6.53 3.66 24.69
C ILE A 79 -5.55 4.10 25.79
N VAL A 80 -5.24 5.40 25.88
CA VAL A 80 -4.38 5.94 26.94
C VAL A 80 -5.03 5.84 28.32
N SER A 81 -6.36 6.03 28.39
CA SER A 81 -7.13 5.91 29.64
C SER A 81 -7.25 4.49 30.17
N ASP A 82 -7.01 3.47 29.33
CA ASP A 82 -7.17 2.05 29.71
C ASP A 82 -6.04 1.54 30.63
N GLY A 83 -5.09 2.41 31.01
CA GLY A 83 -4.15 2.23 32.13
C GLY A 83 -3.08 1.14 31.96
N ASN A 84 -3.28 0.19 31.05
CA ASN A 84 -2.40 -0.95 30.78
C ASN A 84 -1.35 -0.68 29.69
N VAL A 85 -1.27 0.56 29.20
CA VAL A 85 -0.56 0.87 27.97
C VAL A 85 0.32 2.10 28.18
N ASN A 86 1.62 1.87 28.38
CA ASN A 86 2.61 2.94 28.47
C ASN A 86 2.79 3.63 27.11
N PRO A 87 2.43 4.92 26.95
CA PRO A 87 2.56 5.61 25.66
C PRO A 87 4.01 5.74 25.18
N ASN A 88 4.97 5.65 26.12
CA ASN A 88 6.41 5.72 25.85
C ASN A 88 7.01 4.37 25.40
N GLU A 89 6.32 3.25 25.61
CA GLU A 89 6.74 1.91 25.13
C GLU A 89 6.10 1.55 23.79
N LEU A 90 4.97 2.17 23.47
CA LEU A 90 4.37 2.09 22.14
C LEU A 90 5.20 2.91 21.16
N GLY A 91 5.72 2.26 20.13
CA GLY A 91 6.18 2.98 18.94
C GLY A 91 5.08 3.87 18.33
N ARG A 92 5.39 4.54 17.21
CA ARG A 92 4.43 5.46 16.58
C ARG A 92 3.12 4.75 16.20
N MET A 93 2.04 5.08 16.90
CA MET A 93 0.69 4.55 16.62
C MET A 93 0.20 5.05 15.26
N ALA A 94 -0.25 4.13 14.41
CA ALA A 94 -0.86 4.43 13.11
C ALA A 94 -2.27 3.85 13.07
N ILE A 95 -3.25 4.69 12.71
CA ILE A 95 -4.65 4.29 12.62
C ILE A 95 -4.91 3.84 11.18
N LEU A 96 -5.41 2.62 11.03
CA LEU A 96 -5.83 2.09 9.73
C LEU A 96 -7.27 2.56 9.41
N PRO A 97 -7.55 2.93 8.15
CA PRO A 97 -8.91 3.22 7.70
C PRO A 97 -9.86 2.04 7.91
N SER A 98 -11.16 2.33 8.07
CA SER A 98 -12.20 1.30 8.19
C SER A 98 -12.31 0.40 6.95
N THR A 99 -11.90 0.89 5.78
CA THR A 99 -11.88 0.15 4.51
C THR A 99 -10.72 -0.83 4.37
N PHE A 100 -9.83 -0.91 5.37
CA PHE A 100 -8.68 -1.82 5.33
C PHE A 100 -9.11 -3.29 5.46
N THR A 101 -8.97 -4.02 4.36
CA THR A 101 -9.22 -5.46 4.25
C THR A 101 -8.17 -6.26 5.03
N GLY A 102 -8.61 -7.23 5.82
CA GLY A 102 -7.72 -8.07 6.66
C GLY A 102 -7.49 -7.52 8.08
N SER A 103 -8.13 -6.40 8.46
CA SER A 103 -8.23 -6.03 9.87
C SER A 103 -9.23 -6.94 10.61
N PRO A 104 -9.12 -7.06 11.95
CA PRO A 104 -10.14 -7.75 12.74
C PRO A 104 -11.56 -7.22 12.49
N ARG A 105 -11.69 -5.91 12.18
CA ARG A 105 -12.95 -5.28 11.80
C ARG A 105 -13.52 -5.71 10.44
N HIS A 106 -12.68 -6.20 9.53
CA HIS A 106 -13.11 -6.69 8.21
C HIS A 106 -13.53 -8.16 8.23
N MET A 107 -13.10 -8.93 9.24
CA MET A 107 -13.34 -10.37 9.33
C MET A 107 -14.68 -10.73 10.01
N HIS A 108 -15.45 -9.72 10.43
CA HIS A 108 -16.77 -9.83 11.05
C HIS A 108 -17.81 -9.10 10.20
#